data_AF-A0A9D4AJW0-F1
#
_entry.id   AF-A0A9D4AJW0-F1
#
_cell.length_a   1.000
_cell.length_b   1.000
_cell.length_c   1.000
_cell.angle_alpha   90.00
_cell.angle_beta   90.00
_cell.angle_gamma   90.00
#
_symmetry.space_group_name_H-M   'P 1'
#
loop_
_entity.id
_entity.type
_entity.pdbx_description
1 polymer ?
#
loop_
_entity_poly.entity_id
_entity_poly.type
_entity_poly.pdbx_seq_one_letter_code
_entity_poly.pdbx_strand_id
1 'polypeptide(L)'
;MKEGGKVVIVIGAVTVPAFVFIVTSNGADLEKLNPYLESGKVKAVIDPNGIYPFSQTLEGLAYVDTGRVAGKVVIYPIEQDN
;
A
#
# COMPACT_ATOMS: atom_id res chain seq x y z
N MET A 1 -7.24 23.40 -8.96
CA MET A 1 -7.95 22.28 -9.61
C MET A 1 -8.36 22.72 -10.99
N LYS A 2 -8.38 21.80 -11.97
CA LYS A 2 -8.88 22.14 -13.31
C LYS A 2 -10.40 22.07 -13.31
N GLU A 3 -11.04 22.94 -14.07
CA GLU A 3 -12.48 22.91 -14.31
C GLU A 3 -12.89 21.52 -14.83
N GLY A 4 -13.94 20.94 -14.25
CA GLY A 4 -14.40 19.57 -14.56
C GLY A 4 -13.56 18.42 -13.97
N GLY A 5 -12.46 18.71 -13.25
CA GLY A 5 -11.64 17.70 -12.60
C GLY A 5 -12.34 17.00 -11.43
N LYS A 6 -11.96 15.74 -11.16
CA LYS A 6 -12.43 14.97 -9.99
C LYS A 6 -11.36 14.88 -8.93
N VAL A 7 -11.77 14.91 -7.68
CA VAL A 7 -10.90 14.76 -6.52
C VAL A 7 -11.40 13.58 -5.71
N VAL A 8 -10.51 12.62 -5.49
CA VAL A 8 -10.80 11.42 -4.71
C VAL A 8 -9.79 11.39 -3.56
N ILE A 9 -10.27 11.14 -2.35
CA ILE A 9 -9.40 10.90 -1.19
C ILE A 9 -9.65 9.49 -0.66
N VAL A 10 -8.62 8.89 -0.07
CA VAL A 10 -8.68 7.50 0.45
C VAL A 10 -8.95 7.45 1.96
N ILE A 11 -8.77 8.57 2.67
CA ILE A 11 -9.04 8.71 4.11
C ILE A 11 -9.14 10.21 4.46
N GLY A 12 -9.87 10.52 5.53
CA GLY A 12 -9.95 11.87 6.10
C GLY A 12 -11.22 12.66 5.75
N ALA A 13 -11.27 13.91 6.24
CA ALA A 13 -12.38 14.82 5.98
C ALA A 13 -12.37 15.31 4.52
N VAL A 14 -13.56 15.52 3.97
CA VAL A 14 -13.77 15.92 2.57
C VAL A 14 -14.35 17.32 2.49
N THR A 15 -13.87 18.13 1.56
CA THR A 15 -14.56 19.33 1.08
C THR A 15 -15.09 19.10 -0.33
N VAL A 16 -16.35 19.45 -0.56
CA VAL A 16 -16.99 19.34 -1.88
C VAL A 16 -16.21 20.18 -2.90
N PRO A 17 -15.93 19.67 -4.11
CA PRO A 17 -16.52 18.49 -4.76
C PRO A 17 -15.76 17.17 -4.60
N ALA A 18 -14.83 17.04 -3.65
CA ALA A 18 -14.14 15.77 -3.41
C ALA A 18 -15.08 14.71 -2.81
N PHE A 19 -14.68 13.44 -2.86
CA PHE A 19 -15.35 12.34 -2.16
C PHE A 19 -14.35 11.31 -1.63
N VAL A 20 -14.74 10.56 -0.59
CA VAL A 20 -13.94 9.43 -0.07
C VAL A 20 -14.23 8.18 -0.88
N PHE A 21 -13.18 7.46 -1.26
CA PHE A 21 -13.28 6.10 -1.77
C PHE A 21 -12.47 5.16 -0.87
N ILE A 22 -13.16 4.22 -0.23
CA ILE A 22 -12.53 3.11 0.49
C ILE A 22 -12.51 1.91 -0.46
N VAL A 23 -11.31 1.40 -0.72
CA VAL A 23 -11.11 0.29 -1.66
C VAL A 23 -11.82 -0.97 -1.19
N THR A 24 -12.48 -1.67 -2.11
CA THR A 24 -12.98 -3.03 -1.89
C THR A 24 -11.96 -4.01 -2.45
N SER A 25 -11.50 -4.96 -1.65
CA SER A 25 -10.55 -5.97 -2.10
C SER A 25 -11.19 -6.92 -3.13
N ASN A 26 -10.54 -7.10 -4.27
CA ASN A 26 -11.01 -7.96 -5.36
C ASN A 26 -9.83 -8.63 -6.08
N GLY A 27 -9.82 -9.96 -6.15
CA GLY A 27 -8.78 -10.74 -6.84
C GLY A 27 -8.72 -10.46 -8.35
N ALA A 28 -9.86 -10.17 -8.99
CA ALA A 28 -9.91 -9.89 -10.44
C ALA A 28 -9.13 -8.63 -10.83
N ASP A 29 -8.96 -7.67 -9.91
CA ASP A 29 -8.13 -6.49 -10.16
C ASP A 29 -6.64 -6.85 -10.22
N LEU A 30 -6.19 -7.84 -9.42
CA LEU A 30 -4.81 -8.36 -9.50
C LEU A 30 -4.58 -9.14 -10.80
N GLU A 31 -5.54 -9.95 -11.23
CA GLU A 31 -5.48 -10.66 -12.52
C GLU A 31 -5.33 -9.66 -13.68
N LYS A 32 -6.08 -8.56 -13.65
CA LYS A 32 -5.98 -7.48 -14.64
C LYS A 32 -4.61 -6.77 -14.62
N LEU A 33 -3.97 -6.67 -13.45
CA LEU A 33 -2.64 -6.07 -13.30
C LEU A 33 -1.51 -7.03 -13.70
N ASN A 34 -1.75 -8.34 -13.74
CA ASN A 34 -0.72 -9.37 -13.92
C ASN A 34 0.23 -9.13 -15.11
N PRO A 35 -0.26 -8.79 -16.34
CA PRO A 35 0.65 -8.56 -17.48
C PRO A 35 1.65 -7.40 -17.25
N TYR A 36 1.29 -6.43 -16.41
CA TYR A 36 2.15 -5.29 -16.08
C TYR A 36 3.17 -5.63 -14.99
N LEU A 37 2.79 -6.51 -14.07
CA LEU A 37 3.67 -7.05 -13.02
C LEU A 37 4.73 -7.97 -13.65
N GLU A 38 4.31 -8.92 -14.49
CA GLU A 38 5.20 -9.86 -15.17
C GLU A 38 6.16 -9.15 -16.13
N SER A 39 5.68 -8.14 -16.87
CA SER A 39 6.54 -7.33 -17.75
C SER A 39 7.41 -6.32 -17.00
N GLY A 40 7.24 -6.16 -15.68
CA GLY A 40 7.99 -5.21 -14.86
C GLY A 40 7.67 -3.74 -15.14
N LYS A 41 6.60 -3.45 -15.89
CA LYS A 41 6.10 -2.07 -16.08
C LYS A 41 5.53 -1.50 -14.79
N VAL A 42 4.95 -2.36 -13.96
CA VAL A 42 4.58 -2.08 -12.57
C VAL A 42 5.46 -2.94 -11.70
N LYS A 43 6.08 -2.35 -10.67
CA LYS A 43 6.98 -3.03 -9.75
C LYS A 43 6.54 -2.79 -8.32
N ALA A 44 6.75 -3.80 -7.47
CA ALA A 44 6.66 -3.61 -6.04
C ALA A 44 7.75 -2.63 -5.58
N VAL A 45 7.38 -1.70 -4.69
CA VAL A 45 8.31 -0.79 -4.03
C VAL A 45 8.31 -1.15 -2.56
N ILE A 46 9.40 -1.78 -2.11
CA ILE A 46 9.65 -2.10 -0.71
C ILE A 46 10.59 -1.03 -0.18
N ASP A 47 10.31 -0.50 1.00
CA ASP A 47 11.21 0.46 1.63
C ASP A 47 12.58 -0.21 1.86
N PRO A 48 13.71 0.48 1.64
CA PRO A 48 15.04 -0.12 1.85
C PRO A 48 15.26 -0.68 3.25
N ASN A 49 14.60 -0.12 4.26
CA ASN A 49 14.63 -0.58 5.66
C ASN A 49 13.33 -1.32 6.04
N GLY A 50 12.51 -1.66 5.05
CA GLY A 50 11.15 -2.15 5.24
C GLY A 50 11.01 -3.66 5.37
N ILE A 51 12.09 -4.43 5.52
CA ILE A 51 12.02 -5.88 5.69
C ILE A 51 12.36 -6.22 7.14
N TYR A 52 11.39 -6.76 7.87
CA TYR A 52 11.53 -7.16 9.27
C TYR A 52 11.21 -8.65 9.42
N PRO A 53 11.96 -9.42 10.24
CA PRO A 53 11.54 -10.76 10.61
C PRO A 53 10.27 -10.72 11.46
N PHE A 54 9.55 -11.85 11.56
CA PHE A 54 8.30 -11.94 12.34
C PHE A 54 8.46 -11.49 13.80
N SER A 55 9.58 -11.84 14.43
CA SER A 55 9.93 -11.42 15.80
C SER A 55 10.04 -9.90 15.99
N GLN A 56 10.14 -9.14 14.90
CA GLN A 56 10.23 -7.67 14.89
C GLN A 56 9.00 -6.99 14.27
N THR A 57 7.84 -7.64 14.32
CA THR A 57 6.59 -7.08 13.75
C THR A 57 6.23 -5.74 14.40
N LEU A 58 6.44 -5.58 15.71
CA LEU A 58 6.11 -4.34 16.42
C LEU A 58 7.01 -3.18 15.97
N GLU A 59 8.29 -3.43 15.74
CA GLU A 59 9.25 -2.47 15.21
C GLU A 59 8.89 -2.06 13.79
N GLY A 60 8.47 -3.02 12.95
CA GLY A 60 7.98 -2.75 11.60
C GLY A 60 6.73 -1.87 11.60
N LEU A 61 5.76 -2.14 12.48
CA LEU A 61 4.58 -1.30 12.65
C LEU A 61 4.93 0.10 13.17
N ALA A 62 5.82 0.20 14.16
CA ALA A 62 6.29 1.47 14.67
C ALA A 62 6.98 2.32 13.58
N TYR A 63 7.70 1.67 12.65
CA TYR A 63 8.28 2.37 11.50
C TYR A 63 7.20 2.92 10.55
N VAL A 64 6.14 2.15 10.26
CA VAL A 64 4.98 2.62 9.47
C VAL A 64 4.34 3.86 10.12
N ASP A 65 4.16 3.84 11.43
CA ASP A 65 3.53 4.94 12.18
C ASP A 65 4.32 6.25 12.14
N THR A 66 5.61 6.21 11.80
CA THR A 66 6.40 7.43 11.59
C THR A 66 5.95 8.24 10.37
N GLY A 67 5.19 7.62 9.44
CA GLY A 67 4.78 8.22 8.18
C GLY A 67 5.93 8.44 7.18
N ARG A 68 7.12 7.86 7.41
CA ARG A 68 8.31 8.05 6.57
C ARG A 68 8.58 6.92 5.57
N VAL A 69 7.78 5.85 5.60
CA VAL A 69 7.95 4.67 4.74
C VAL A 69 7.82 5.07 3.26
N ALA A 70 8.85 4.75 2.48
CA ALA A 70 8.84 4.87 1.02
C ALA A 70 8.48 3.52 0.38
N GLY A 71 7.19 3.27 0.18
CA GLY A 71 6.68 2.02 -0.41
C GLY A 71 5.95 1.16 0.63
N LYS A 72 6.38 -0.09 0.79
CA LYS A 72 5.79 -1.07 1.72
C LYS A 72 6.81 -1.56 2.74
N VAL A 73 6.34 -1.77 3.96
CA VAL A 73 7.00 -2.63 4.96
C VAL A 73 6.46 -4.04 4.78
N VAL A 74 7.35 -5.02 4.80
CA VAL A 74 7.09 -6.45 4.61
C VAL A 74 7.67 -7.21 5.80
N ILE A 75 6.83 -8.04 6.41
CA ILE A 75 7.27 -8.97 7.45
C ILE A 75 7.66 -10.29 6.79
N TYR A 76 8.95 -10.63 6.83
CA TYR A 76 9.51 -11.82 6.23
C TYR A 76 10.88 -12.19 6.85
N PRO A 77 11.16 -13.48 7.11
CA PRO A 77 10.24 -14.61 7.02
C PRO A 77 9.20 -14.58 8.13
N ILE A 78 8.04 -15.18 7.85
CA ILE A 78 7.03 -15.50 8.88
C ILE A 78 7.40 -16.86 9.45
N GLU A 79 7.69 -16.91 10.75
CA GLU A 79 7.91 -18.17 11.44
C GLU A 79 6.57 -18.92 11.50
N GLN A 80 6.57 -20.20 11.14
CA GLN A 80 5.45 -21.09 11.44
C GLN A 80 5.67 -21.60 12.86
N ASP A 81 4.73 -21.33 13.76
CA ASP A 81 4.68 -22.05 15.03
C ASP A 81 4.55 -23.55 14.70
N ASN A 82 5.56 -24.35 15.08
CA ASN A 82 5.52 -25.82 15.01
C ASN A 82 4.58 -26.39 16.08
#